data_AF-A0A7X5FSJ0-F1
#
_entry.id   AF-A0A7X5FSJ0-F1
#
_cell.length_a   1.000
_cell.length_b   1.000
_cell.length_c   1.000
_cell.angle_alpha   90.00
_cell.angle_beta   90.00
_cell.angle_gamma   90.00
#
_symmetry.space_group_name_H-M   'P 1'
#
loop_
_entity.id
_entity.type
_entity.pdbx_description
1 polymer ?
#
loop_
_entity_poly.entity_id
_entity_poly.type
_entity_poly.pdbx_seq_one_letter_code
_entity_poly.pdbx_strand_id
1 'polypeptide(L)' 'MLEKEIKDFLEKNNLKQSDIYLKLGISKQNFYKAIRTKNFDNPSLQKILDFLGLEICISLQEKHETLQKTVLSSRS' A
#
# COMPACT_ATOMS: atom_id res chain seq x y z
N MET A 1 8.28 3.35 4.11
CA MET A 1 8.20 2.40 2.97
C MET A 1 6.90 1.62 3.13
N LEU A 2 6.11 1.48 2.07
CA LEU A 2 4.77 0.88 2.13
C LEU A 2 4.76 -0.51 2.77
N GLU A 3 5.75 -1.36 2.44
CA GLU A 3 5.94 -2.67 3.06
C GLU A 3 6.01 -2.59 4.59
N LYS A 4 6.71 -1.58 5.14
CA LYS A 4 6.87 -1.40 6.58
C LYS A 4 5.56 -0.94 7.22
N GLU A 5 4.84 0.00 6.60
CA GLU A 5 3.56 0.48 7.12
C GLU A 5 2.51 -0.63 7.16
N ILE A 6 2.46 -1.47 6.11
CA ILE A 6 1.60 -2.65 6.09
C ILE A 6 2.01 -3.61 7.20
N LYS A 7 3.31 -3.92 7.37
CA LYS A 7 3.79 -4.80 8.45
C LYS A 7 3.42 -4.28 9.83
N ASP A 8 3.67 -3.00 10.10
CA ASP A 8 3.37 -2.36 11.39
C ASP A 8 1.86 -2.37 11.66
N PHE A 9 1.02 -2.15 10.64
CA PHE A 9 -0.44 -2.26 10.76
C PHE A 9 -0.89 -3.68 11.10
N LEU A 10 -0.30 -4.68 10.46
CA LEU A 10 -0.62 -6.09 10.71
C LEU A 10 -0.24 -6.52 12.11
N GLU A 11 0.94 -6.11 12.58
CA GLU A 11 1.39 -6.39 13.95
C GLU A 11 0.47 -5.74 15.00
N LYS A 12 0.08 -4.47 14.79
CA LYS A 12 -0.86 -3.77 15.67
C LYS A 12 -2.23 -4.44 15.76
N ASN A 13 -2.69 -5.06 14.67
CA ASN A 13 -3.99 -5.73 14.61
C ASN A 13 -3.88 -7.25 14.86
N ASN A 14 -2.69 -7.76 15.23
CA ASN A 14 -2.44 -9.18 15.46
C ASN A 14 -2.80 -10.08 14.26
N LEU A 15 -2.64 -9.54 13.05
CA LEU A 15 -2.93 -10.20 11.78
C LEU A 15 -1.65 -10.77 11.17
N LYS A 16 -1.71 -11.99 10.63
CA LYS A 16 -0.58 -12.55 9.87
C LYS A 16 -0.75 -12.22 8.39
N GLN A 17 0.37 -11.96 7.72
CA GLN A 17 0.41 -11.80 6.26
C GLN A 17 -0.20 -13.00 5.52
N SER A 18 -0.04 -14.20 6.08
CA SER A 18 -0.64 -15.43 5.58
C SER A 18 -2.15 -15.39 5.50
N ASP A 19 -2.79 -14.86 6.53
CA ASP A 19 -4.24 -14.87 6.61
C ASP A 19 -4.83 -13.94 5.55
N ILE A 20 -4.11 -12.87 5.20
CA ILE A 20 -4.53 -11.90 4.18
C ILE A 20 -4.42 -12.51 2.78
N TYR A 21 -3.23 -13.00 2.38
CA TYR A 21 -3.07 -13.49 1.01
C TYR A 21 -3.90 -14.75 0.77
N LEU A 22 -4.11 -15.60 1.79
CA LEU A 22 -5.02 -16.74 1.71
C LEU A 22 -6.48 -16.28 1.56
N LYS A 23 -6.92 -15.31 2.35
CA LYS A 23 -8.30 -14.79 2.30
C LYS A 23 -8.61 -14.04 1.01
N LEU A 24 -7.61 -13.39 0.42
CA LEU A 24 -7.73 -12.70 -0.86
C LEU A 24 -7.50 -13.62 -2.08
N GLY A 25 -7.13 -14.88 -1.87
CA GLY A 25 -6.80 -15.81 -2.96
C GLY A 25 -5.57 -15.38 -3.77
N ILE A 26 -4.64 -14.63 -3.17
CA ILE A 26 -3.42 -14.15 -3.81
C ILE A 26 -2.26 -15.09 -3.46
N SER A 27 -1.41 -15.39 -4.43
CA SER A 27 -0.19 -16.16 -4.14
C SER A 27 0.75 -15.38 -3.22
N LYS A 28 1.45 -16.09 -2.33
CA LYS A 28 2.46 -15.51 -1.43
C LYS A 28 3.45 -14.60 -2.19
N GLN A 29 3.92 -15.05 -3.36
CA GLN A 29 4.85 -14.28 -4.18
C GLN A 29 4.23 -12.96 -4.68
N ASN A 30 2.99 -13.00 -5.17
CA ASN A 30 2.30 -11.80 -5.65
C ASN A 30 2.00 -10.83 -4.51
N PHE A 31 1.66 -11.34 -3.32
CA PHE A 31 1.48 -10.51 -2.12
C PHE A 31 2.77 -9.74 -1.77
N TYR A 32 3.90 -10.44 -1.60
CA TYR A 32 5.16 -9.78 -1.27
C TYR A 32 5.66 -8.85 -2.37
N LYS A 33 5.43 -9.21 -3.64
CA LYS A 33 5.74 -8.34 -4.78
C LYS A 33 4.90 -7.07 -4.74
N ALA A 34 3.59 -7.19 -4.50
CA ALA A 34 2.67 -6.07 -4.44
C ALA A 34 3.03 -5.08 -3.33
N ILE A 35 3.26 -5.54 -2.10
CA ILE A 35 3.58 -4.65 -0.96
C ILE A 35 4.99 -4.01 -1.07
N ARG A 36 5.89 -4.62 -1.85
CA ARG A 36 7.22 -4.06 -2.16
C ARG A 36 7.17 -3.01 -3.25
N THR A 37 6.25 -3.15 -4.19
CA THR A 37 6.05 -2.17 -5.26
C THR A 37 5.19 -1.02 -4.76
N LYS A 38 5.66 0.22 -4.91
CA LYS A 38 4.80 1.42 -4.75
C LYS A 38 3.90 1.65 -5.97
N ASN A 39 3.46 0.58 -6.64
CA ASN A 39 2.65 0.67 -7.84
C ASN A 39 1.17 0.47 -7.46
N PHE A 40 0.47 1.57 -7.24
CA PHE A 40 -0.93 1.60 -6.82
C PHE A 40 -1.91 1.23 -7.95
N ASP A 41 -1.46 1.16 -9.20
CA ASP A 41 -2.21 0.56 -10.31
C ASP A 41 -2.20 -0.98 -10.28
N ASN A 42 -1.41 -1.60 -9.39
CA ASN A 42 -1.41 -3.05 -9.28
C ASN A 42 -2.72 -3.53 -8.61
N PRO A 43 -3.55 -4.33 -9.30
CA PRO A 43 -4.83 -4.78 -8.76
C PRO A 43 -4.67 -5.67 -7.52
N SER A 44 -3.54 -6.35 -7.38
CA SER A 44 -3.23 -7.12 -6.16
C SER A 44 -2.96 -6.20 -4.97
N LEU A 45 -2.28 -5.07 -5.20
CA LEU A 45 -2.01 -4.11 -4.15
C LEU A 45 -3.31 -3.41 -3.71
N GLN A 46 -4.14 -2.97 -4.65
CA GLN A 46 -5.45 -2.37 -4.35
C GLN A 46 -6.31 -3.29 -3.49
N LYS A 47 -6.44 -4.57 -3.88
CA LYS A 47 -7.18 -5.57 -3.06
C LYS A 47 -6.63 -5.71 -1.64
N ILE A 48 -5.31 -5.68 -1.46
CA ILE A 48 -4.70 -5.75 -0.13
C ILE A 48 -5.02 -4.49 0.68
N LEU A 49 -4.93 -3.32 0.06
CA LEU A 49 -5.19 -2.04 0.73
C LEU A 49 -6.67 -1.87 1.10
N ASP A 50 -7.57 -2.21 0.19
CA ASP A 50 -9.02 -2.24 0.40
C ASP A 50 -9.38 -3.20 1.55
N PHE A 51 -8.85 -4.43 1.52
CA PHE A 51 -9.04 -5.40 2.59
C PHE A 51 -8.56 -4.92 3.97
N LEU A 52 -7.48 -4.16 4.01
CA LEU A 52 -6.93 -3.59 5.24
C LEU A 52 -7.61 -2.28 5.64
N GLY A 53 -8.52 -1.73 4.83
CA GLY A 53 -9.11 -0.41 5.03
C GLY A 53 -8.10 0.74 4.93
N LEU A 54 -6.95 0.50 4.27
CA LEU A 54 -5.84 1.44 4.13
C LEU A 54 -5.91 2.29 2.85
N GLU A 55 -6.90 2.05 2.00
CA GLU A 55 -7.12 2.76 0.73
C GLU A 55 -7.08 4.29 0.89
N ILE A 56 -7.65 4.80 1.99
CA ILE A 56 -7.79 6.23 2.25
C ILE A 56 -6.46 6.87 2.65
N CYS A 57 -5.64 6.21 3.46
CA CYS A 57 -4.38 6.77 3.96
C CYS A 57 -3.35 6.95 2.84
N ILE A 58 -3.34 6.06 1.85
CA ILE A 58 -2.32 6.06 0.81
C ILE A 58 -2.67 7.02 -0.33
N SER A 59 -3.94 7.08 -0.73
CA SER A 59 -4.44 8.11 -1.66
C SER A 59 -4.19 9.53 -1.15
N LEU A 60 -4.30 9.76 0.16
CA LEU A 60 -3.97 11.05 0.78
C LEU A 60 -2.48 11.38 0.71
N GLN A 61 -1.60 10.38 0.87
CA GLN A 61 -0.16 10.55 0.86
C GLN A 61 0.38 10.82 -0.55
N GLU A 62 -0.15 10.14 -1.58
CA GLU A 62 0.18 10.43 -2.98
C GLU A 62 -0.31 11.81 -3.42
N LYS A 63 -1.50 12.23 -3.01
CA LYS A 63 -2.02 13.56 -3.31
C LYS A 63 -1.13 14.65 -2.69
N HIS A 64 -0.59 14.40 -1.49
CA HIS A 64 0.37 15.28 -0.84
C HIS A 64 1.74 15.31 -1.55
N GLU A 65 2.30 14.17 -1.97
CA GLU A 65 3.57 14.12 -2.71
C GLU A 65 3.45 14.77 -4.10
N THR A 66 2.30 14.63 -4.76
CA THR A 66 2.05 15.25 -6.06
C THR A 66 1.96 16.77 -5.95
N LEU A 67 1.28 17.27 -4.90
CA LEU A 67 1.18 18.72 -4.63
C LEU A 67 2.54 19.34 -4.25
N GLN A 68 3.46 18.58 -3.63
CA GLN A 68 4.79 19.10 -3.33
C GLN A 68 5.69 19.21 -4.57
N LYS A 69 5.57 18.31 -5.55
CA LYS A 69 6.33 18.40 -6.81
C LYS A 69 5.93 19.58 -7.69
N THR A 70 4.65 19.95 -7.73
CA THR A 70 4.19 21.07 -8.56
C THR A 70 4.72 22.42 -8.04
N VAL A 71 4.85 22.59 -6.73
CA VAL A 71 5.31 23.86 -6.12
C VAL A 71 6.81 24.11 -6.33
N LEU A 72 7.62 23.06 -6.52
CA LEU A 72 9.06 23.18 -6.79
C LEU A 72 9.41 23.45 -8.26
N SER A 73 8.51 23.18 -9.21
CA SER A 73 8.73 23.43 -10.65
C SER A 73 8.33 24.85 -11.10
N SER A 74 7.70 25.64 -10.24
CA SER A 74 7.23 27.01 -10.56
C SER A 74 8.17 28.12 -10.05
N ARG A 75 9.37 27.76 -9.57
CA ARG A 75 10.40 28.70 -9.06
C ARG A 75 11.72 28.64 -9.84
N SER A 76 11.68 28.26 -11.11
CA SER A 76 12.82 28.36 -12.05
C SER A 76 12.58 29.48 -13.05
#